data_AF-A0A917VJF2-F1
#
_entry.id   AF-A0A917VJF2-F1
#
_cell.length_a   1.000
_cell.length_b   1.000
_cell.length_c   1.000
_cell.angle_alpha   90.00
_cell.angle_beta   90.00
_cell.angle_gamma   90.00
#
_symmetry.space_group_name_H-M   'P 1'
#
loop_
_entity.id
_entity.type
_entity.pdbx_description
1 polymer ?
#
loop_
_entity_poly.entity_id
_entity_poly.type
_entity_poly.pdbx_seq_one_letter_code
_entity_poly.pdbx_strand_id
1 'polypeptide(L)'
;MTRDAFSERAGEAVVRARPVSAEQARLLAEEYFNGPLPPDQATEVGLYAFDEGYVAWARPAAPAEPGTLPATVGGGCVVIDRATGEISIRPLLTPETVAEQWAGRRPR
;
A
#
# COMPACT_ATOMS: atom_id res chain seq x y z
N MET A 1 7.95 49.97 -31.96
CA MET A 1 6.66 49.51 -32.52
C MET A 1 6.82 48.01 -32.77
N THR A 2 6.50 47.15 -31.78
CA THR A 2 5.19 46.47 -31.60
C THR A 2 5.07 45.34 -32.64
N ARG A 3 5.01 44.05 -32.27
CA ARG A 3 3.99 43.45 -31.39
C ARG A 3 4.36 42.03 -30.94
N ASP A 4 3.85 41.70 -29.76
CA ASP A 4 3.77 40.40 -29.10
C ASP A 4 3.25 39.25 -29.98
N ALA A 5 3.77 38.04 -29.73
CA ALA A 5 2.97 36.80 -29.71
C ALA A 5 3.77 35.65 -29.05
N PHE A 6 4.21 35.85 -27.80
CA PHE A 6 4.58 34.76 -26.90
C PHE A 6 3.40 34.52 -25.97
N SER A 7 2.28 34.03 -26.53
CA SER A 7 1.14 33.58 -25.75
C SER A 7 0.19 32.83 -26.65
N GLU A 8 0.20 31.51 -26.55
CA GLU A 8 -1.07 30.79 -26.51
C GLU A 8 -0.91 29.55 -25.64
N ARG A 9 -1.53 29.66 -24.48
CA ARG A 9 -1.71 28.62 -23.47
C ARG A 9 -2.45 27.44 -24.11
N ALA A 10 -1.74 26.35 -24.40
CA ALA A 10 -2.38 25.05 -24.36
C ALA A 10 -2.38 24.61 -22.88
N GLY A 11 -3.49 24.89 -22.20
CA GLY A 11 -3.70 24.48 -20.83
C GLY A 11 -3.57 22.95 -20.73
N GLU A 12 -2.47 22.51 -20.14
CA GLU A 12 -2.33 21.16 -19.62
C GLU A 12 -3.31 21.03 -18.47
N ALA A 13 -4.54 20.61 -18.79
CA ALA A 13 -5.45 20.09 -17.81
C ALA A 13 -4.82 18.82 -17.28
N VAL A 14 -3.97 18.95 -16.25
CA VAL A 14 -3.65 17.85 -15.35
C VAL A 14 -5.01 17.33 -14.88
N VAL A 15 -5.45 16.21 -15.45
CA VAL A 15 -6.58 15.45 -14.94
C VAL A 15 -6.22 15.20 -13.49
N ARG A 16 -6.82 15.96 -12.56
CA ARG A 16 -6.62 15.70 -11.14
C ARG A 16 -7.19 14.32 -10.93
N ALA A 17 -6.31 13.32 -10.83
CA ALA A 17 -6.69 11.95 -10.58
C ALA A 17 -7.64 11.95 -9.39
N ARG A 18 -8.81 11.33 -9.56
CA ARG A 18 -9.76 11.23 -8.47
C ARG A 18 -9.07 10.48 -7.32
N PRO A 19 -9.17 10.95 -6.07
CA PRO A 19 -8.61 10.23 -4.94
C PRO A 19 -9.12 8.79 -4.91
N VAL A 20 -8.22 7.86 -4.61
CA VAL A 20 -8.46 6.43 -4.56
C VAL A 20 -9.55 6.13 -3.53
N SER A 21 -10.60 5.47 -3.99
CA SER A 21 -11.68 4.96 -3.14
C SER A 21 -11.23 3.70 -2.38
N ALA A 22 -11.96 3.32 -1.32
CA ALA A 22 -11.67 2.09 -0.60
C ALA A 22 -11.81 0.84 -1.49
N GLU A 23 -12.74 0.85 -2.45
CA GLU A 23 -12.90 -0.22 -3.44
C GLU A 23 -11.69 -0.30 -4.38
N GLN A 24 -11.25 0.84 -4.91
CA GLN A 24 -10.07 0.87 -5.78
C GLN A 24 -8.79 0.49 -5.01
N ALA A 25 -8.65 0.93 -3.76
CA ALA A 25 -7.54 0.51 -2.89
C ALA A 25 -7.56 -1.00 -2.66
N ARG A 26 -8.74 -1.61 -2.48
CA ARG A 26 -8.88 -3.06 -2.35
C ARG A 26 -8.44 -3.79 -3.61
N LEU A 27 -8.87 -3.34 -4.79
CA LEU A 27 -8.44 -3.93 -6.06
C LEU A 27 -6.91 -3.83 -6.26
N LEU A 28 -6.32 -2.68 -5.94
CA LEU A 28 -4.86 -2.48 -5.99
C LEU A 28 -4.13 -3.43 -5.03
N ALA A 29 -4.66 -3.60 -3.82
CA ALA A 29 -4.07 -4.49 -2.83
C ALA A 29 -4.22 -5.97 -3.23
N GLU A 30 -5.39 -6.37 -3.73
CA GLU A 30 -5.65 -7.73 -4.23
C GLU A 30 -4.73 -8.05 -5.41
N GLU A 31 -4.54 -7.13 -6.37
CA GLU A 31 -3.57 -7.30 -7.46
C GLU A 31 -2.13 -7.42 -6.92
N TYR A 32 -1.75 -6.57 -5.96
CA TYR A 32 -0.40 -6.62 -5.39
C TYR A 32 -0.10 -7.95 -4.69
N PHE A 33 -1.01 -8.45 -3.84
CA PHE A 33 -0.79 -9.66 -3.06
C PHE A 33 -1.06 -10.95 -3.85
N ASN A 34 -2.06 -10.95 -4.74
CA ASN A 34 -2.55 -12.15 -5.41
C ASN A 34 -2.21 -12.22 -6.90
N GLY A 35 -1.87 -11.12 -7.57
CA GLY A 35 -1.51 -11.11 -8.99
C GLY A 35 -0.40 -12.12 -9.36
N PRO A 36 0.64 -12.29 -8.52
CA PRO A 36 1.67 -13.31 -8.75
C PRO A 36 1.25 -14.76 -8.40
N LEU A 37 0.13 -14.96 -7.69
CA LEU A 37 -0.28 -16.25 -7.16
C LEU A 37 -1.23 -16.98 -8.12
N PRO A 38 -1.22 -18.32 -8.16
CA PRO A 38 -2.28 -19.10 -8.77
C PRO A 38 -3.65 -18.77 -8.17
N PRO A 39 -4.76 -18.81 -8.94
CA PRO A 39 -6.09 -18.44 -8.44
C PRO A 39 -6.57 -19.25 -7.22
N ASP A 40 -6.18 -20.51 -7.12
CA ASP A 40 -6.49 -21.42 -6.01
C ASP A 40 -5.68 -21.14 -4.74
N GLN A 41 -4.67 -20.27 -4.84
CA GLN A 41 -3.80 -19.85 -3.74
C GLN A 41 -4.00 -18.38 -3.35
N ALA A 42 -4.96 -17.69 -3.97
CA ALA A 42 -5.29 -16.31 -3.64
C ALA A 42 -5.68 -16.19 -2.16
N THR A 43 -5.13 -15.17 -1.50
CA THR A 43 -5.34 -14.90 -0.08
C THR A 43 -6.34 -13.77 0.11
N GLU A 44 -7.07 -13.78 1.22
CA GLU A 44 -7.93 -12.67 1.58
C GLU A 44 -7.06 -11.44 1.90
N VAL A 45 -7.51 -10.24 1.53
CA VAL A 45 -6.79 -9.00 1.83
C VAL A 45 -7.53 -8.21 2.90
N GLY A 46 -6.83 -7.83 3.97
CA GLY A 46 -7.31 -6.86 4.94
C GLY A 46 -7.02 -5.43 4.47
N LEU A 47 -7.90 -4.49 4.82
CA LEU A 47 -7.77 -3.08 4.47
C LEU A 47 -8.16 -2.20 5.65
N TYR A 48 -7.32 -1.23 5.99
CA TYR A 48 -7.57 -0.20 6.98
C TYR A 48 -7.43 1.18 6.33
N ALA A 49 -8.43 2.03 6.47
CA ALA A 49 -8.40 3.39 5.93
C ALA A 49 -7.95 4.40 6.99
N PHE A 50 -7.11 5.36 6.58
CA PHE A 50 -6.73 6.54 7.36
C PHE A 50 -6.82 7.79 6.48
N ASP A 51 -6.49 8.98 7.00
CA ASP A 51 -6.74 10.25 6.28
C ASP A 51 -5.96 10.35 4.96
N GLU A 52 -4.69 9.96 4.96
CA GLU A 52 -3.81 10.10 3.79
C GLU A 52 -3.79 8.86 2.90
N GLY A 53 -4.44 7.75 3.28
CA GLY A 53 -4.31 6.51 2.52
C GLY A 53 -5.03 5.30 3.09
N TYR A 54 -4.53 4.14 2.67
CA TYR A 54 -4.96 2.84 3.15
C TYR A 54 -3.77 1.98 3.51
N VAL A 55 -3.89 1.16 4.56
CA VAL A 55 -2.96 0.08 4.86
C VAL A 55 -3.61 -1.23 4.46
N ALA A 56 -2.92 -2.06 3.69
CA ALA A 56 -3.39 -3.38 3.30
C ALA A 56 -2.40 -4.48 3.71
N TRP A 57 -2.93 -5.67 4.00
CA TRP A 57 -2.13 -6.84 4.37
C TRP A 57 -2.81 -8.13 3.90
N ALA A 58 -2.01 -9.14 3.57
CA ALA A 58 -2.51 -10.48 3.30
C ALA A 58 -3.03 -11.15 4.58
N ARG A 59 -4.14 -11.88 4.46
CA ARG A 59 -4.75 -12.72 5.49
C ARG A 59 -4.81 -14.17 4.99
N PRO A 60 -3.70 -14.93 5.14
CA PRO A 60 -3.66 -16.34 4.79
C PRO A 60 -4.80 -17.10 5.48
N ALA A 61 -5.39 -18.05 4.75
CA ALA A 61 -6.40 -18.93 5.32
C ALA A 61 -5.83 -19.66 6.54
N ALA A 62 -6.66 -19.81 7.57
CA ALA A 62 -6.29 -20.63 8.71
C ALA A 62 -6.08 -22.09 8.26
N PRO A 63 -5.13 -22.83 8.87
CA PRO A 63 -4.97 -24.25 8.60
C PRO A 63 -6.28 -25.00 8.86
N ALA A 64 -6.61 -25.96 7.99
CA ALA A 64 -7.82 -26.76 8.12
C ALA A 64 -7.82 -27.61 9.41
N GLU A 65 -6.63 -28.10 9.81
CA GLU A 65 -6.45 -28.96 10.97
C GLU A 65 -6.07 -28.16 12.23
N PRO A 66 -6.89 -28.20 13.30
CA PRO A 66 -6.56 -27.57 14.57
C PRO A 66 -5.20 -28.06 15.12
N GLY A 67 -4.30 -27.13 15.43
CA GLY A 67 -2.97 -27.44 15.97
C GLY A 67 -1.85 -27.48 14.92
N THR A 68 -2.19 -27.39 13.64
CA THR A 68 -1.19 -27.12 12.60
C THR A 68 -0.74 -25.66 12.70
N LEU A 69 0.57 -25.44 12.80
CA LEU A 69 1.13 -24.10 12.85
C LEU A 69 1.06 -23.44 11.46
N PRO A 70 0.84 -22.12 11.39
CA PRO A 70 0.94 -21.42 10.11
C PRO A 70 2.38 -21.48 9.60
N ALA A 71 2.54 -21.58 8.28
CA ALA A 71 3.86 -21.60 7.64
C ALA A 71 4.63 -20.28 7.86
N THR A 72 3.91 -19.16 8.00
CA THR A 72 4.47 -17.83 8.25
C THR A 72 3.69 -17.16 9.37
N VAL A 73 4.39 -16.55 10.33
CA VAL A 73 3.80 -15.73 11.38
C VAL A 73 3.98 -14.25 11.03
N GLY A 74 2.85 -13.55 10.84
CA GLY A 74 2.86 -12.16 10.39
C GLY A 74 3.20 -12.00 8.91
N GLY A 75 3.23 -10.76 8.44
CA GLY A 75 3.52 -10.43 7.05
C GLY A 75 3.73 -8.92 6.86
N GLY A 76 4.37 -8.55 5.76
CA GLY A 76 4.49 -7.15 5.38
C GLY A 76 3.12 -6.54 5.09
N CYS A 77 3.00 -5.25 5.35
CA CYS A 77 1.88 -4.44 4.90
C CYS A 77 2.29 -3.63 3.66
N VAL A 78 1.31 -3.09 2.95
CA VAL A 78 1.53 -2.01 2.01
C VAL A 78 0.70 -0.80 2.40
N VAL A 79 1.22 0.39 2.12
CA VAL A 79 0.48 1.64 2.19
C VAL A 79 0.11 2.05 0.78
N ILE A 80 -1.16 2.35 0.54
CA ILE A 80 -1.68 2.88 -0.71
C ILE A 80 -1.99 4.35 -0.49
N ASP A 81 -1.28 5.22 -1.21
CA ASP A 81 -1.52 6.66 -1.15
C ASP A 81 -2.91 7.01 -1.71
N ARG A 82 -3.70 7.79 -0.97
CA ARG A 82 -5.08 8.13 -1.39
C ARG A 82 -5.10 9.07 -2.59
N ALA A 83 -4.10 9.92 -2.78
CA ALA A 83 -4.09 10.89 -3.88
C ALA A 83 -3.65 10.25 -5.20
N THR A 84 -2.68 9.34 -5.16
CA THR A 84 -2.01 8.81 -6.35
C THR A 84 -2.28 7.33 -6.61
N GLY A 85 -2.61 6.56 -5.56
CA GLY A 85 -2.66 5.10 -5.62
C GLY A 85 -1.29 4.41 -5.61
N GLU A 86 -0.22 5.16 -5.36
CA GLU A 86 1.12 4.59 -5.22
C GLU A 86 1.20 3.60 -4.05
N ILE A 87 1.89 2.48 -4.27
CA ILE A 87 2.07 1.42 -3.28
C ILE A 87 3.46 1.54 -2.64
N SER A 88 3.49 1.77 -1.33
CA SER A 88 4.69 1.76 -0.50
C SER A 88 4.75 0.50 0.36
N ILE A 89 5.82 -0.27 0.23
CA ILE A 89 5.99 -1.54 0.95
C ILE A 89 6.46 -1.27 2.39
N ARG A 90 5.81 -1.92 3.36
CA ARG A 90 6.15 -1.93 4.79
C ARG A 90 6.43 -3.38 5.21
N PRO A 91 7.65 -3.90 4.96
CA PRO A 91 7.96 -5.29 5.23
C PRO A 91 7.95 -5.59 6.74
N LEU A 92 7.80 -6.86 7.09
CA LEU A 92 8.13 -7.31 8.44
C LEU A 92 9.64 -7.13 8.64
N LEU A 93 10.01 -6.34 9.66
CA LEU A 93 11.41 -6.03 9.94
C LEU A 93 12.08 -7.17 10.70
N THR A 94 13.37 -7.37 10.44
CA THR A 94 14.18 -8.30 11.26
C THR A 94 14.46 -7.68 12.63
N PRO A 95 14.73 -8.48 13.67
CA PRO A 95 15.09 -7.98 14.99
C PRO A 95 16.26 -6.98 14.97
N GLU A 96 17.26 -7.21 14.11
CA GLU A 96 18.43 -6.33 13.94
C GLU A 96 18.01 -4.97 13.39
N THR A 97 17.22 -4.93 12.33
CA THR A 97 16.70 -3.67 11.77
C THR A 97 15.81 -2.93 12.78
N VAL A 98 15.01 -3.64 13.57
CA VAL A 98 14.23 -3.03 14.67
C VAL A 98 15.16 -2.39 15.71
N ALA A 99 16.25 -3.07 16.08
CA ALA A 99 17.24 -2.53 17.01
C ALA A 99 17.94 -1.28 16.44
N GLU A 100 18.26 -1.25 15.15
CA GLU A 100 18.86 -0.08 14.48
C GLU A 100 17.93 1.15 14.48
N GLN A 101 16.62 0.95 14.41
CA GLN A 101 15.63 2.05 14.46
C GLN A 101 15.41 2.60 15.87
N TRP A 102 15.95 1.96 16.90
CA TRP A 102 15.80 2.40 18.28
C TRP A 102 16.67 3.64 18.56
N ALA A 103 16.07 4.83 18.51
CA ALA A 103 16.74 6.10 18.79
C ALA A 103 17.20 6.30 20.25
N GLY A 104 17.12 5.27 21.10
CA GLY A 104 17.36 5.36 22.54
C GLY A 104 16.21 6.00 23.32
N ARG A 105 16.24 5.90 24.65
CA ARG A 105 15.36 6.73 25.49
C ARG A 105 15.81 8.19 25.36
N ARG A 106 14.94 9.07 24.89
CA ARG A 106 15.05 10.50 25.20
C ARG A 106 14.39 10.73 26.56
N PRO A 107 15.08 11.29 27.56
CA PRO A 107 14.44 11.77 28.78
C PRO A 107 13.31 12.74 28.39
N ARG A 108 12.15 12.58 29.02
CA ARG A 108 11.04 13.53 28.92
C ARG A 108 11.34 14.76 29.78
#